data_AF-S2FP33-F1
#
_entry.id   AF-S2FP33-F1
#
_cell.length_a   1.000
_cell.length_b   1.000
_cell.length_c   1.000
_cell.angle_alpha   90.00
_cell.angle_beta   90.00
_cell.angle_gamma   90.00
#
_symmetry.space_group_name_H-M   'P 1'
#
loop_
_entity.id
_entity.type
_entity.pdbx_description
1 polymer ?
#
loop_
_entity_poly.entity_id
_entity_poly.type
_entity_poly.pdbx_seq_one_letter_code
_entity_poly.pdbx_strand_id
1 'polypeptide(L)' 'METLVQHVTQGFKAMPPRGLCMDCSAEDYQAIIRWMSE' A
#
# COMPACT_ATOMS: atom_id res chain seq x y z
N MET A 1 8.40 -4.62 5.02
CA MET A 1 7.59 -4.55 3.78
C MET A 1 6.19 -5.11 4.03
N GLU A 2 6.06 -6.33 4.55
CA GLU A 2 4.77 -6.97 4.86
C GLU A 2 3.77 -6.08 5.61
N THR A 3 4.17 -5.48 6.74
CA THR A 3 3.29 -4.58 7.52
C THR A 3 2.78 -3.38 6.71
N LEU A 4 3.61 -2.80 5.85
CA LEU A 4 3.22 -1.66 5.02
C LEU A 4 2.24 -2.07 3.92
N VAL A 5 2.46 -3.22 3.30
CA VAL A 5 1.54 -3.82 2.31
C VAL A 5 0.20 -4.16 2.96
N GLN A 6 0.21 -4.69 4.20
CA GLN A 6 -1.01 -4.96 4.95
C GLN A 6 -1.77 -3.65 5.25
N HIS A 7 -1.09 -2.63 5.75
CA HIS A 7 -1.71 -1.33 6.05
C HIS A 7 -2.30 -0.65 4.82
N VAL A 8 -1.62 -0.68 3.66
CA VAL A 8 -2.21 -0.11 2.43
C VAL A 8 -3.37 -0.94 1.91
N THR A 9 -3.35 -2.26 2.08
CA THR A 9 -4.45 -3.13 1.66
C THR A 9 -5.70 -2.94 2.53
N GLN A 10 -5.53 -2.92 3.86
CA GLN A 10 -6.63 -2.92 4.83
C GLN A 10 -7.06 -1.51 5.26
N GLY A 11 -6.26 -0.48 4.95
CA GLY A 11 -6.40 0.85 5.52
C GLY A 11 -5.68 0.96 6.87
N PHE A 12 -5.26 2.18 7.23
CA PHE A 12 -4.55 2.43 8.47
C PHE A 12 -4.79 3.86 8.96
N LYS A 13 -5.40 4.01 10.14
CA LYS A 13 -5.79 5.32 10.71
C LYS A 13 -6.65 6.11 9.70
N ALA A 14 -6.20 7.30 9.30
CA ALA A 14 -6.90 8.14 8.33
C ALA A 14 -6.68 7.73 6.86
N MET A 15 -5.89 6.68 6.60
CA MET A 15 -5.62 6.22 5.24
C MET A 15 -6.72 5.22 4.81
N PRO A 16 -7.42 5.48 3.69
CA PRO A 16 -8.44 4.57 3.20
C PRO A 16 -7.83 3.24 2.72
N PRO A 17 -8.59 2.14 2.77
CA PRO A 17 -8.16 0.87 2.21
C PRO A 17 -7.76 1.00 0.75
N ARG A 18 -6.78 0.19 0.35
CA ARG A 18 -6.19 0.13 -1.00
C ARG A 18 -5.53 1.42 -1.50
N GLY A 19 -5.41 2.45 -0.66
CA GLY A 19 -4.78 3.72 -1.04
C GLY A 19 -5.43 4.36 -2.28
N LEU A 20 -6.75 4.21 -2.44
CA LEU A 20 -7.54 4.67 -3.59
C LEU A 20 -7.19 3.98 -4.94
N CYS A 21 -6.37 2.94 -4.94
CA CYS A 21 -6.08 2.12 -6.12
C CYS A 21 -6.74 0.74 -6.00
N MET A 22 -7.90 0.57 -6.64
CA MET A 22 -8.67 -0.68 -6.57
C MET A 22 -8.09 -1.80 -7.44
N ASP A 23 -7.32 -1.45 -8.47
CA ASP A 23 -6.71 -2.38 -9.42
C ASP A 23 -5.27 -2.77 -9.06
N CYS A 24 -4.68 -2.14 -8.04
CA CYS A 24 -3.31 -2.42 -7.62
C CYS A 24 -3.20 -3.80 -6.92
N SER A 25 -2.21 -4.58 -7.34
CA SER A 25 -1.79 -5.83 -6.72
C SER A 25 -0.91 -5.62 -5.48
N ALA A 26 -0.59 -6.70 -4.76
CA ALA A 26 0.35 -6.63 -3.64
C ALA A 26 1.75 -6.23 -4.10
N GLU A 27 2.14 -6.66 -5.30
CA GLU A 27 3.42 -6.33 -5.94
C GLU A 27 3.50 -4.84 -6.28
N ASP A 28 2.41 -4.26 -6.80
CA ASP A 28 2.35 -2.81 -7.09
C ASP A 28 2.54 -1.98 -5.82
N TYR A 29 1.90 -2.40 -4.71
CA TYR A 29 2.10 -1.74 -3.42
C TYR A 29 3.54 -1.83 -2.94
N GLN A 30 4.20 -2.97 -3.10
CA GLN A 30 5.62 -3.10 -2.73
C GLN A 30 6.51 -2.19 -3.58
N ALA A 31 6.26 -2.11 -4.89
CA ALA A 31 7.02 -1.28 -5.80
C ALA A 31 6.89 0.20 -5.45
N ILE A 32 5.67 0.70 -5.24
CA ILE A 32 5.45 2.11 -4.92
C ILE A 32 5.97 2.49 -3.53
N ILE A 33 5.85 1.59 -2.53
CA ILE A 33 6.42 1.82 -1.19
C ILE A 33 7.94 1.99 -1.28
N ARG A 34 8.63 1.16 -2.08
CA ARG A 34 10.07 1.31 -2.30
C ARG A 34 10.39 2.64 -2.94
N TRP A 35 9.71 2.97 -4.04
CA TRP A 35 9.91 4.22 -4.78
C TRP A 35 9.69 5.48 -3.92
N MET A 36 8.72 5.48 -3.00
CA MET A 36 8.47 6.59 -2.09
C MET A 36 9.46 6.71 -0.92
N SER A 37 10.25 5.66 -0.66
CA SER A 37 11.16 5.58 0.50
C SER A 37 12.63 5.83 0.16
N GLU A 38 12.94 6.05 -1.12
CA GLU A 38 14.21 6.59 -1.60
C GLU A 38 14.24 8.12 -1.47
#